data_AF-A0A378YUG9-F1
#
_entry.id   AF-A0A378YUG9-F1
#
_cell.length_a   1.000
_cell.length_b   1.000
_cell.length_c   1.000
_cell.angle_alpha   90.00
_cell.angle_beta   90.00
_cell.angle_gamma   90.00
#
_symmetry.space_group_name_H-M   'P 1'
#
loop_
_entity.id
_entity.type
_entity.pdbx_description
1 polymer ?
#
loop_
_entity_poly.entity_id
_entity_poly.type
_entity_poly.pdbx_seq_one_letter_code
_entity_poly.pdbx_strand_id
1 'polypeptide(L)'
;MQHVLEAFEAASKGALKQLADAMTEFSGAVKHELEAARPRAIAAKEDDAQIQLDVALYDSAPTLAVPKHAQFEALQEIGHRFLASADGLFVEIRRPWLHLIRQVSKFPAEGPRPPYGTIAETCELTFGRLPAALPLIAGFAAEALDSLPNEHAAWIVWNDQSQLLEYIALKPSEASPGHIKYERPQLAAHLSLVIDIHSHGASPAFFSATDDQDDRGEVKFACVVGNLGEEGSLPSIAMRLCALGLNIPIKLSPADVFKTWEANHVA
;
A
#
# COMPACT_ATOMS: atom_id res chain seq x y z
N MET A 1 -23.77 48.50 37.87
CA MET A 1 -23.08 48.50 36.56
C MET A 1 -22.37 47.17 36.32
N GLN A 2 -21.53 46.69 37.24
CA GLN A 2 -20.86 45.36 37.16
C GLN A 2 -21.81 44.19 36.82
N HIS A 3 -22.90 44.05 37.58
CA HIS A 3 -23.90 43.00 37.39
C HIS A 3 -24.65 43.09 36.04
N VAL A 4 -24.72 44.29 35.45
CA VAL A 4 -25.33 44.48 34.12
C VAL A 4 -24.35 44.07 33.02
N LEU A 5 -23.06 44.36 33.22
CA LEU A 5 -21.98 43.92 32.32
C LEU A 5 -21.86 42.40 32.29
N GLU A 6 -21.84 41.75 33.46
CA GLU A 6 -21.74 40.29 33.58
C GLU A 6 -22.94 39.58 32.94
N ALA A 7 -24.15 40.11 33.13
CA ALA A 7 -25.35 39.60 32.48
C ALA A 7 -25.28 39.76 30.94
N PHE A 8 -24.78 40.89 30.45
CA PHE A 8 -24.59 41.15 29.02
C PHE A 8 -23.52 40.23 28.40
N GLU A 9 -22.39 40.03 29.07
CA GLU A 9 -21.32 39.14 28.63
C GLU A 9 -21.79 37.68 28.59
N ALA A 10 -22.49 37.21 29.62
CA ALA A 10 -23.03 35.85 29.67
C ALA A 10 -24.05 35.61 28.54
N ALA A 11 -24.96 36.57 28.31
CA ALA A 11 -25.94 36.50 27.24
C ALA A 11 -25.28 36.51 25.85
N SER A 12 -24.28 37.38 25.65
CA SER A 12 -23.53 37.48 24.39
C SER A 12 -22.73 36.21 24.10
N LYS A 13 -22.08 35.63 25.12
CA LYS A 13 -21.34 34.37 24.99
C LYS A 13 -22.27 33.19 24.71
N GLY A 14 -23.45 33.16 25.33
CA GLY A 14 -24.49 32.17 25.06
C GLY A 14 -24.98 32.24 23.60
N ALA A 15 -25.27 33.44 23.11
CA ALA A 15 -25.70 33.66 21.73
C ALA A 15 -24.62 33.28 20.71
N LEU A 16 -23.36 33.65 20.95
CA LEU A 16 -22.22 33.26 20.10
C LEU A 16 -22.04 31.74 20.05
N LYS A 17 -22.20 31.05 21.18
CA LYS A 17 -22.12 29.59 21.22
C LYS A 17 -23.26 28.94 20.43
N GLN A 18 -24.49 29.41 20.62
CA GLN A 18 -25.64 28.91 19.86
C GLN A 18 -25.49 29.11 18.35
N LEU A 19 -24.95 30.27 17.93
CA LEU A 19 -24.67 30.52 16.53
C LEU A 19 -23.59 29.58 15.98
N ALA A 20 -22.52 29.33 16.74
CA ALA A 20 -21.47 28.40 16.36
C ALA A 20 -21.99 26.96 16.23
N ASP A 21 -22.85 26.51 17.16
CA ASP A 21 -23.47 25.19 17.13
C ASP A 21 -24.40 25.07 15.90
N ALA A 22 -25.24 26.06 15.63
CA ALA A 22 -26.12 26.09 14.46
C ALA A 22 -25.35 26.12 13.12
N MET A 23 -24.24 26.86 13.04
CA MET A 23 -23.38 26.87 11.85
C MET A 23 -22.71 25.51 11.63
N THR A 24 -22.33 24.82 12.70
CA THR A 24 -21.73 23.48 12.63
C THR A 24 -22.74 22.47 12.11
N GLU A 25 -23.97 22.51 12.63
CA GLU A 25 -25.08 21.66 12.17
C GLU A 25 -25.42 21.93 10.70
N PHE A 26 -25.57 23.21 10.32
CA PHE A 26 -25.82 23.60 8.93
C PHE A 26 -24.70 23.13 7.99
N SER A 27 -23.44 23.35 8.38
CA SER A 27 -22.29 22.90 7.59
C SER A 27 -22.27 21.37 7.44
N GLY A 28 -22.66 20.63 8.48
CA GLY A 28 -22.80 19.17 8.42
C GLY A 28 -23.90 18.74 7.46
N ALA A 29 -25.08 19.37 7.54
CA ALA A 29 -26.21 19.07 6.67
C ALA A 29 -25.90 19.38 5.20
N VAL A 30 -25.29 20.52 4.90
CA VAL A 30 -24.87 20.90 3.55
C VAL A 30 -23.85 19.92 3.00
N LYS A 31 -22.87 19.50 3.81
CA LYS A 31 -21.89 18.48 3.41
C LYS A 31 -22.59 17.15 3.07
N HIS A 32 -23.53 16.73 3.90
CA HIS A 32 -24.30 15.51 3.66
C HIS A 32 -25.12 15.58 2.37
N GLU A 33 -25.83 16.69 2.12
CA GLU A 33 -26.58 16.88 0.87
C GLU A 33 -25.66 16.89 -0.36
N LEU A 34 -24.49 17.53 -0.27
CA LEU A 34 -23.49 17.54 -1.35
C LEU A 34 -22.94 16.12 -1.63
N GLU A 35 -22.67 15.34 -0.58
CA GLU A 35 -22.20 13.96 -0.71
C GLU A 35 -23.29 13.03 -1.26
N ALA A 36 -24.55 13.24 -0.87
CA ALA A 36 -25.70 12.52 -1.41
C ALA A 36 -25.97 12.90 -2.88
N ALA A 37 -25.75 14.16 -3.26
CA ALA A 37 -25.98 14.66 -4.61
C ALA A 37 -24.87 14.28 -5.61
N ARG A 38 -23.73 13.75 -5.16
CA ARG A 38 -22.69 13.26 -6.07
C ARG A 38 -23.20 12.02 -6.81
N PRO A 39 -23.36 12.07 -8.14
CA PRO A 39 -23.79 10.89 -8.89
C PRO A 39 -22.73 9.80 -8.76
N ARG A 40 -23.09 8.70 -8.12
CA ARG A 40 -22.26 7.49 -8.05
C ARG A 40 -22.59 6.61 -9.24
N ALA A 41 -21.58 6.06 -9.90
CA ALA A 41 -21.75 5.19 -11.05
C ALA A 41 -22.12 3.76 -10.62
N ILE A 42 -23.22 3.61 -9.88
CA ILE A 42 -23.76 2.32 -9.42
C ILE A 42 -25.00 2.00 -10.26
N ALA A 43 -24.97 0.87 -10.96
CA ALA A 43 -26.04 0.43 -11.85
C ALA A 43 -27.17 -0.28 -11.08
N ALA A 44 -27.75 0.40 -10.08
CA ALA A 44 -28.83 -0.10 -9.25
C ALA A 44 -29.93 0.96 -9.10
N LYS A 45 -31.12 0.55 -8.66
CA LYS A 45 -32.20 1.48 -8.37
C LYS A 45 -31.90 2.23 -7.07
N GLU A 46 -32.26 3.51 -7.02
CA GLU A 46 -32.05 4.34 -5.83
C GLU A 46 -32.85 3.87 -4.61
N ASP A 47 -33.99 3.19 -4.83
CA ASP A 47 -34.87 2.66 -3.79
C ASP A 47 -34.52 1.22 -3.36
N ASP A 48 -33.44 0.64 -3.88
CA ASP A 48 -33.01 -0.70 -3.48
C ASP A 48 -32.55 -0.70 -2.01
N ALA A 49 -33.07 -1.64 -1.23
CA ALA A 49 -32.78 -1.74 0.21
C ALA A 49 -31.29 -1.97 0.52
N GLN A 50 -30.50 -2.46 -0.43
CA GLN A 50 -29.07 -2.75 -0.26
C GLN A 50 -28.15 -1.71 -0.89
N ILE A 51 -28.67 -0.66 -1.54
CA ILE A 51 -27.86 0.34 -2.26
C ILE A 51 -26.76 0.97 -1.39
N GLN A 52 -27.01 1.12 -0.08
CA GLN A 52 -26.06 1.70 0.85
C GLN A 52 -24.80 0.83 1.04
N LEU A 53 -24.90 -0.49 0.87
CA LEU A 53 -23.75 -1.39 0.90
C LEU A 53 -22.88 -1.19 -0.34
N ASP A 54 -23.51 -1.09 -1.52
CA ASP A 54 -22.79 -0.81 -2.78
C ASP A 54 -22.15 0.57 -2.76
N VAL A 55 -22.81 1.56 -2.16
CA VAL A 55 -22.25 2.90 -1.94
C VAL A 55 -21.00 2.83 -1.07
N ALA A 56 -21.05 2.11 0.05
CA ALA A 56 -19.89 1.95 0.93
C ALA A 56 -18.72 1.24 0.21
N LEU A 57 -19.01 0.22 -0.60
CA LEU A 57 -18.01 -0.46 -1.42
C LEU A 57 -17.42 0.48 -2.48
N TYR A 58 -18.25 1.23 -3.20
CA TYR A 58 -17.80 2.19 -4.21
C TYR A 58 -16.94 3.29 -3.59
N ASP A 59 -17.35 3.84 -2.45
CA ASP A 59 -16.61 4.91 -1.78
C ASP A 59 -15.24 4.40 -1.24
N SER A 60 -15.11 3.09 -0.96
CA SER A 60 -13.83 2.48 -0.54
C SER A 60 -12.80 2.32 -1.67
N ALA A 61 -13.27 2.13 -2.92
CA ALA A 61 -12.44 1.91 -4.10
C ALA A 61 -13.14 2.40 -5.38
N PRO A 62 -13.30 3.72 -5.56
CA PRO A 62 -14.15 4.27 -6.61
C PRO A 62 -13.57 4.03 -8.00
N THR A 63 -14.42 4.03 -9.03
CA THR A 63 -13.98 4.00 -10.43
C THR A 63 -14.16 5.38 -11.06
N LEU A 64 -13.07 5.99 -11.52
CA LEU A 64 -13.09 7.32 -12.15
C LEU A 64 -12.68 7.26 -13.61
N ALA A 65 -13.29 8.09 -14.45
CA ALA A 65 -12.87 8.25 -15.84
C ALA A 65 -11.59 9.10 -15.92
N VAL A 66 -10.60 8.63 -16.69
CA VAL A 66 -9.40 9.43 -16.99
C VAL A 66 -9.82 10.61 -17.88
N PRO A 67 -9.47 11.86 -17.53
CA PRO A 67 -9.88 13.01 -18.32
C PRO A 67 -9.19 13.01 -19.69
N LYS A 68 -9.96 13.28 -20.75
CA LYS A 68 -9.43 13.37 -22.13
C LYS A 68 -8.80 14.72 -22.46
N HIS A 69 -9.28 15.78 -21.81
CA HIS A 69 -8.91 17.16 -22.13
C HIS A 69 -8.38 17.94 -20.92
N ALA A 70 -8.95 17.69 -19.73
CA ALA A 70 -8.44 18.26 -18.49
C ALA A 70 -7.17 17.55 -18.03
N GLN A 71 -6.41 18.20 -17.16
CA GLN A 71 -5.27 17.57 -16.50
C GLN A 71 -5.75 16.46 -15.57
N PHE A 72 -5.03 15.34 -15.57
CA PHE A 72 -5.25 14.27 -14.60
C PHE A 72 -4.80 14.71 -13.21
N GLU A 73 -5.69 14.60 -12.23
CA GLU A 73 -5.40 14.88 -10.82
C GLU A 73 -5.07 13.57 -10.10
N ALA A 74 -3.82 13.40 -9.69
CA ALA A 74 -3.32 12.20 -9.02
C ALA A 74 -3.91 12.05 -7.60
N LEU A 75 -4.09 10.81 -7.16
CA LEU A 75 -4.55 10.48 -5.82
C LEU A 75 -3.51 10.90 -4.77
N GLN A 76 -3.88 11.85 -3.92
CA GLN A 76 -3.01 12.36 -2.85
C GLN A 76 -3.16 11.56 -1.55
N GLU A 77 -4.40 11.22 -1.20
CA GLU A 77 -4.75 10.51 0.03
C GLU A 77 -4.44 9.01 -0.05
N ILE A 78 -4.10 8.42 1.09
CA ILE A 78 -3.87 6.97 1.19
C ILE A 78 -5.15 6.23 0.79
N GLY A 79 -5.02 5.28 -0.13
CA GLY A 79 -6.15 4.55 -0.66
C GLY A 79 -5.85 3.94 -2.01
N HIS A 80 -6.89 3.61 -2.73
CA HIS A 80 -6.79 3.21 -4.12
C HIS A 80 -8.10 3.53 -4.84
N ARG A 81 -8.01 3.64 -6.17
CA ARG A 81 -9.17 3.80 -7.04
C ARG A 81 -8.91 3.12 -8.37
N PHE A 82 -9.97 2.73 -9.04
CA PHE A 82 -9.91 2.27 -10.41
C PHE A 82 -10.01 3.46 -11.36
N LEU A 83 -9.28 3.39 -12.46
CA LEU A 83 -9.26 4.39 -13.51
C LEU A 83 -9.71 3.75 -14.82
N ALA A 84 -10.86 4.19 -15.33
CA ALA A 84 -11.33 3.84 -16.65
C ALA A 84 -10.69 4.78 -17.68
N SER A 85 -9.82 4.24 -18.54
CA SER A 85 -9.14 4.99 -19.59
C SER A 85 -9.62 4.55 -20.97
N ALA A 86 -9.18 5.24 -22.02
CA ALA A 86 -9.40 4.79 -23.40
C ALA A 86 -8.71 3.44 -23.68
N ASP A 87 -7.65 3.08 -22.96
CA ASP A 87 -6.86 1.88 -23.22
C ASP A 87 -7.29 0.66 -22.40
N GLY A 88 -8.12 0.86 -21.38
CA GLY A 88 -8.62 -0.20 -20.51
C GLY A 88 -8.83 0.26 -19.08
N LEU A 89 -8.74 -0.69 -18.16
CA LEU A 89 -8.88 -0.47 -16.72
C LEU A 89 -7.51 -0.42 -16.07
N PHE A 90 -7.30 0.60 -15.25
CA PHE A 90 -6.10 0.81 -14.45
C PHE A 90 -6.48 0.85 -12.97
N VAL A 91 -5.50 0.61 -12.10
CA VAL A 91 -5.60 0.88 -10.67
C VAL A 91 -4.57 1.93 -10.30
N GLU A 92 -4.99 2.93 -9.53
CA GLU A 92 -4.11 3.89 -8.88
C GLU A 92 -4.10 3.62 -7.38
N ILE A 93 -2.92 3.44 -6.81
CA ILE A 93 -2.72 3.08 -5.41
C ILE A 93 -1.83 4.13 -4.76
N ARG A 94 -2.23 4.58 -3.57
CA ARG A 94 -1.44 5.47 -2.72
C ARG A 94 -1.20 4.82 -1.36
N ARG A 95 0.07 4.74 -0.96
CA ARG A 95 0.55 4.41 0.39
C ARG A 95 1.55 5.49 0.81
N PRO A 96 1.89 5.62 2.11
CA PRO A 96 2.89 6.59 2.55
C PRO A 96 4.23 6.53 1.78
N TRP A 97 4.58 5.35 1.29
CA TRP A 97 5.82 5.10 0.54
C TRP A 97 5.63 4.86 -0.97
N LEU A 98 4.39 4.79 -1.50
CA LEU A 98 4.10 4.38 -2.88
C LEU A 98 3.03 5.25 -3.53
N HIS A 99 3.30 5.67 -4.77
CA HIS A 99 2.27 6.02 -5.75
C HIS A 99 2.43 5.13 -6.98
N LEU A 100 1.41 4.33 -7.27
CA LEU A 100 1.41 3.36 -8.36
C LEU A 100 0.21 3.61 -9.26
N ILE A 101 0.44 3.67 -10.58
CA ILE A 101 -0.60 3.53 -11.60
C ILE A 101 -0.24 2.33 -12.46
N ARG A 102 -1.11 1.33 -12.50
CA ARG A 102 -0.86 0.08 -13.24
C ARG A 102 -2.07 -0.35 -14.05
N GLN A 103 -1.84 -0.82 -15.28
CA GLN A 103 -2.90 -1.39 -16.09
C GLN A 103 -3.31 -2.76 -15.54
N VAL A 104 -4.59 -2.91 -15.23
CA VAL A 104 -5.21 -4.16 -14.74
C VAL A 104 -5.71 -4.99 -15.92
N SER A 105 -6.34 -4.31 -16.89
CA SER A 105 -6.90 -4.95 -18.08
C SER A 105 -6.80 -4.00 -19.26
N LYS A 106 -6.42 -4.53 -20.42
CA LYS A 106 -6.31 -3.79 -21.67
C LYS A 106 -7.51 -4.11 -22.57
N PHE A 107 -8.08 -3.11 -23.20
CA PHE A 107 -9.10 -3.36 -24.20
C PHE A 107 -8.51 -4.03 -25.46
N PRO A 108 -9.26 -4.93 -26.13
CA PRO A 108 -8.85 -5.51 -27.41
C PRO A 108 -8.51 -4.43 -28.44
N ALA A 109 -7.56 -4.69 -29.34
CA ALA A 109 -7.09 -3.71 -30.33
C ALA A 109 -8.25 -3.18 -31.21
N GLU A 110 -9.15 -4.05 -31.65
CA GLU A 110 -10.28 -3.74 -32.53
C GLU A 110 -11.62 -3.56 -31.78
N GLY A 111 -11.57 -3.31 -30.47
CA GLY A 111 -12.77 -3.13 -29.64
C GLY A 111 -13.26 -1.68 -29.55
N PRO A 112 -14.51 -1.46 -29.10
CA PRO A 112 -14.99 -0.12 -28.79
C PRO A 112 -14.11 0.55 -27.74
N ARG A 113 -14.00 1.87 -27.81
CA ARG A 113 -13.17 2.70 -26.93
C ARG A 113 -14.07 3.73 -26.24
N PRO A 114 -14.07 3.80 -24.90
CA PRO A 114 -14.81 4.86 -24.22
C PRO A 114 -14.16 6.21 -24.54
N PRO A 115 -14.92 7.33 -24.54
CA PRO A 115 -14.40 8.66 -24.88
C PRO A 115 -13.55 9.30 -23.76
N TYR A 116 -12.80 8.49 -23.01
CA TYR A 116 -11.92 8.91 -21.92
C TYR A 116 -10.50 9.23 -22.43
N GLY A 117 -9.65 9.75 -21.55
CA GLY A 117 -8.23 9.97 -21.82
C GLY A 117 -7.40 8.69 -21.69
N THR A 118 -6.12 8.78 -22.05
CA THR A 118 -5.12 7.75 -21.78
C THR A 118 -4.30 8.13 -20.56
N ILE A 119 -3.66 7.16 -19.92
CA ILE A 119 -2.77 7.41 -18.77
C ILE A 119 -1.57 6.48 -18.83
N ALA A 120 -0.41 7.00 -18.45
CA ALA A 120 0.82 6.22 -18.35
C ALA A 120 0.84 5.46 -17.03
N GLU A 121 1.47 4.29 -17.04
CA GLU A 121 1.81 3.59 -15.80
C GLU A 121 2.92 4.34 -15.05
N THR A 122 2.84 4.36 -13.73
CA THR A 122 3.81 5.02 -12.85
C THR A 122 4.09 4.15 -11.64
N CYS A 123 5.30 4.25 -11.10
CA CYS A 123 5.68 3.65 -9.82
C CYS A 123 6.70 4.57 -9.17
N GLU A 124 6.23 5.34 -8.19
CA GLU A 124 7.02 6.33 -7.46
C GLU A 124 7.14 5.89 -6.01
N LEU A 125 8.38 5.86 -5.50
CA LEU A 125 8.68 5.47 -4.13
C LEU A 125 9.11 6.71 -3.36
N THR A 126 8.53 6.95 -2.18
CA THR A 126 8.87 8.13 -1.35
C THR A 126 10.35 8.09 -0.92
N PHE A 127 10.89 6.90 -0.68
CA PHE A 127 12.32 6.68 -0.41
C PHE A 127 13.21 6.67 -1.67
N GLY A 128 12.69 7.16 -2.81
CA GLY A 128 13.42 7.31 -4.06
C GLY A 128 13.37 6.06 -4.92
N ARG A 129 14.38 5.19 -4.80
CA ARG A 129 14.50 3.98 -5.65
C ARG A 129 14.73 2.75 -4.80
N LEU A 130 14.28 1.60 -5.30
CA LEU A 130 14.43 0.30 -4.64
C LEU A 130 15.87 -0.02 -4.16
N PRO A 131 16.96 0.41 -4.84
CA PRO A 131 18.32 0.25 -4.34
C PRO A 131 18.56 0.74 -2.90
N ALA A 132 17.78 1.70 -2.40
CA ALA A 132 17.85 2.16 -1.02
C ALA A 132 17.54 1.06 0.02
N ALA A 133 16.77 0.03 -0.35
CA ALA A 133 16.40 -1.08 0.53
C ALA A 133 17.40 -2.26 0.48
N LEU A 134 18.29 -2.31 -0.51
CA LEU A 134 19.20 -3.46 -0.70
C LEU A 134 20.12 -3.74 0.49
N PRO A 135 20.68 -2.73 1.19
CA PRO A 135 21.48 -2.98 2.39
C PRO A 135 20.70 -3.71 3.51
N LEU A 136 19.41 -3.40 3.67
CA LEU A 136 18.56 -4.05 4.66
C LEU A 136 18.24 -5.51 4.25
N ILE A 137 18.02 -5.75 2.95
CA ILE A 137 17.83 -7.11 2.41
C ILE A 137 19.11 -7.95 2.57
N ALA A 138 20.29 -7.36 2.35
CA ALA A 138 21.56 -8.03 2.57
C ALA A 138 21.81 -8.34 4.06
N GLY A 139 21.46 -7.41 4.96
CA GLY A 139 21.49 -7.62 6.41
C GLY A 139 20.57 -8.76 6.85
N PHE A 140 19.34 -8.79 6.34
CA PHE A 140 18.40 -9.89 6.56
C PHE A 140 18.99 -11.25 6.15
N ALA A 141 19.66 -11.33 4.99
CA ALA A 141 20.24 -12.59 4.52
C ALA A 141 21.33 -13.11 5.47
N ALA A 142 22.10 -12.21 6.10
CA ALA A 142 23.08 -12.59 7.11
C ALA A 142 22.40 -13.12 8.39
N GLU A 143 21.34 -12.46 8.88
CA GLU A 143 20.55 -12.95 10.03
C GLU A 143 19.87 -14.30 9.73
N ALA A 144 19.44 -14.52 8.49
CA ALA A 144 18.82 -15.77 8.07
C ALA A 144 19.80 -16.95 8.06
N LEU A 145 21.12 -16.74 7.95
CA LEU A 145 22.12 -17.80 8.10
C LEU A 145 22.09 -18.41 9.50
N ASP A 146 21.97 -17.57 10.53
CA ASP A 146 21.91 -18.01 11.94
C ASP A 146 20.64 -18.80 12.25
N SER A 147 19.63 -18.72 11.39
CA SER A 147 18.35 -19.44 11.52
C SER A 147 18.32 -20.79 10.80
N LEU A 148 19.38 -21.16 10.07
CA LEU A 148 19.45 -22.43 9.35
C LEU A 148 19.30 -23.63 10.31
N PRO A 149 18.59 -24.70 9.89
CA PRO A 149 18.01 -24.92 8.56
C PRO A 149 16.60 -24.33 8.37
N ASN A 150 16.07 -23.62 9.37
CA ASN A 150 14.70 -23.11 9.34
C ASN A 150 14.61 -21.77 8.60
N GLU A 151 13.41 -21.47 8.13
CA GLU A 151 13.10 -20.16 7.54
C GLU A 151 13.17 -19.04 8.59
N HIS A 152 13.52 -17.84 8.12
CA HIS A 152 13.55 -16.60 8.89
C HIS A 152 12.66 -15.56 8.20
N ALA A 153 12.11 -14.59 8.94
CA ALA A 153 11.31 -13.52 8.35
C ALA A 153 11.55 -12.18 9.04
N ALA A 154 11.40 -11.12 8.26
CA ALA A 154 11.51 -9.74 8.71
C ALA A 154 10.60 -8.84 7.89
N TRP A 155 10.36 -7.63 8.40
CA TRP A 155 9.76 -6.54 7.65
C TRP A 155 10.75 -5.41 7.47
N ILE A 156 10.66 -4.76 6.31
CA ILE A 156 11.22 -3.44 6.09
C ILE A 156 10.04 -2.47 5.98
N VAL A 157 10.05 -1.45 6.82
CA VAL A 157 8.96 -0.47 6.93
C VAL A 157 9.45 0.92 6.58
N TRP A 158 8.55 1.76 6.07
CA TRP A 158 8.77 3.18 5.89
C TRP A 158 8.33 3.90 7.16
N ASN A 159 9.21 4.72 7.72
CA ASN A 159 8.89 5.61 8.81
C ASN A 159 8.68 7.04 8.28
N ASP A 160 7.44 7.51 8.35
CA ASP A 160 7.05 8.83 7.85
C ASP A 160 7.60 10.00 8.71
N GLN A 161 8.00 9.75 9.95
CA GLN A 161 8.62 10.78 10.79
C GLN A 161 10.10 10.94 10.49
N SER A 162 10.84 9.83 10.40
CA SER A 162 12.28 9.85 10.12
C SER A 162 12.60 9.97 8.64
N GLN A 163 11.63 9.68 7.77
CA GLN A 163 11.78 9.58 6.31
C GLN A 163 12.85 8.53 5.92
N LEU A 164 12.90 7.43 6.67
CA LEU A 164 13.86 6.34 6.47
C LEU A 164 13.15 4.99 6.40
N LEU A 165 13.85 4.02 5.80
CA LEU A 165 13.49 2.61 5.88
C LEU A 165 14.04 2.02 7.19
N GLU A 166 13.21 1.29 7.89
CA GLU A 166 13.54 0.65 9.17
C GLU A 166 13.33 -0.87 9.07
N TYR A 167 14.19 -1.62 9.75
CA TYR A 167 14.15 -3.07 9.78
C TYR A 167 13.48 -3.56 11.06
N ILE A 168 12.56 -4.51 10.92
CA ILE A 168 11.84 -5.14 12.03
C ILE A 168 11.98 -6.66 11.87
N ALA A 169 12.83 -7.28 12.69
CA ALA A 169 12.92 -8.74 12.77
C ALA A 169 11.61 -9.33 13.31
N LEU A 170 11.10 -10.37 12.66
CA LEU A 170 9.90 -11.07 13.11
C LEU A 170 10.29 -12.31 13.90
N LYS A 171 9.54 -12.56 14.98
CA LYS A 171 9.72 -13.77 15.78
C LYS A 171 8.74 -14.83 15.29
N PRO A 172 9.21 -15.93 14.68
CA PRO A 172 8.32 -16.99 14.26
C PRO A 172 7.71 -17.70 15.46
N SER A 173 6.42 -17.99 15.38
CA SER A 173 5.71 -18.91 16.28
C SER A 173 5.94 -20.36 15.86
N GLU A 174 6.10 -20.61 14.56
CA GLU A 174 6.51 -21.89 13.98
C GLU A 174 7.50 -21.63 12.85
N ALA A 175 8.61 -22.36 12.80
CA ALA A 175 9.56 -22.29 11.69
C ALA A 175 10.08 -23.69 11.36
N SER A 176 10.13 -24.00 10.08
CA SER A 176 10.68 -25.21 9.50
C SER A 176 11.43 -24.85 8.21
N PRO A 177 12.14 -25.79 7.55
CA PRO A 177 12.85 -25.49 6.30
C PRO A 177 11.98 -25.16 5.06
N GLY A 178 10.65 -25.26 5.16
CA GLY A 178 9.75 -24.98 4.03
C GLY A 178 8.42 -24.36 4.45
N HIS A 179 8.38 -23.78 5.65
CA HIS A 179 7.21 -23.08 6.17
C HIS A 179 7.59 -22.29 7.42
N ILE A 180 7.12 -21.05 7.47
CA ILE A 180 7.20 -20.15 8.61
C ILE A 180 5.82 -19.57 8.94
N LYS A 181 5.51 -19.46 10.23
CA LYS A 181 4.43 -18.63 10.76
C LYS A 181 5.02 -17.67 11.77
N TYR A 182 4.58 -16.43 11.68
CA TYR A 182 4.91 -15.39 12.64
C TYR A 182 3.67 -14.52 12.85
N GLU A 183 3.59 -13.91 14.03
CA GLU A 183 2.58 -12.89 14.28
C GLU A 183 3.02 -11.59 13.61
N ARG A 184 2.16 -11.06 12.75
CA ARG A 184 2.38 -9.79 12.07
C ARG A 184 2.25 -8.65 13.10
N PRO A 185 3.32 -7.88 13.39
CA PRO A 185 3.27 -6.87 14.44
C PRO A 185 2.33 -5.74 14.06
N GLN A 186 1.61 -5.21 15.06
CA GLN A 186 0.85 -3.98 14.87
C GLN A 186 1.81 -2.79 14.73
N LEU A 187 1.89 -2.24 13.53
CA LEU A 187 2.72 -1.07 13.25
C LEU A 187 2.11 0.19 13.87
N ALA A 188 2.98 1.07 14.38
CA ALA A 188 2.58 2.41 14.77
C ALA A 188 2.07 3.19 13.54
N ALA A 189 1.21 4.19 13.73
CA ALA A 189 0.55 4.90 12.63
C ALA A 189 1.51 5.59 11.63
N HIS A 190 2.74 5.92 12.06
CA HIS A 190 3.76 6.53 11.20
C HIS A 190 4.63 5.48 10.46
N LEU A 191 4.44 4.19 10.75
CA LEU A 191 5.13 3.09 10.11
C LEU A 191 4.23 2.43 9.07
N SER A 192 4.79 2.11 7.91
CA SER A 192 4.08 1.43 6.84
C SER A 192 4.91 0.29 6.26
N LEU A 193 4.34 -0.91 6.17
CA LEU A 193 5.02 -2.05 5.56
C LEU A 193 5.41 -1.74 4.11
N VAL A 194 6.70 -1.88 3.79
CA VAL A 194 7.25 -1.71 2.44
C VAL A 194 7.61 -3.06 1.87
N ILE A 195 8.41 -3.85 2.59
CA ILE A 195 8.88 -5.17 2.16
C ILE A 195 8.57 -6.18 3.24
N ASP A 196 7.86 -7.24 2.86
CA ASP A 196 7.76 -8.46 3.63
C ASP A 196 8.76 -9.46 3.05
N ILE A 197 9.71 -9.90 3.88
CA ILE A 197 10.83 -10.72 3.45
C ILE A 197 10.95 -11.98 4.29
N HIS A 198 11.08 -13.13 3.64
CA HIS A 198 11.38 -14.40 4.29
C HIS A 198 12.48 -15.19 3.55
N SER A 199 13.09 -16.14 4.25
CA SER A 199 14.09 -17.03 3.68
C SER A 199 13.51 -18.40 3.38
N HIS A 200 14.10 -19.12 2.41
CA HIS A 200 13.87 -20.54 2.13
C HIS A 200 15.04 -21.43 2.63
N GLY A 201 15.88 -20.89 3.51
CA GLY A 201 17.12 -21.54 3.95
C GLY A 201 18.01 -21.94 2.77
N ALA A 202 18.39 -23.22 2.70
CA ALA A 202 19.22 -23.78 1.63
C ALA A 202 18.51 -23.94 0.28
N SER A 203 17.18 -23.81 0.23
CA SER A 203 16.40 -23.93 -1.01
C SER A 203 16.43 -22.63 -1.83
N PRO A 204 16.24 -22.67 -3.15
CA PRO A 204 16.24 -21.47 -3.98
C PRO A 204 15.07 -20.53 -3.67
N ALA A 205 15.25 -19.24 -3.95
CA ALA A 205 14.21 -18.24 -3.83
C ALA A 205 13.17 -18.38 -4.96
N PHE A 206 11.91 -18.59 -4.58
CA PHE A 206 10.75 -18.58 -5.46
C PHE A 206 9.49 -18.27 -4.64
N PHE A 207 8.39 -17.90 -5.31
CA PHE A 207 7.09 -17.76 -4.66
C PHE A 207 6.28 -19.05 -4.84
N SER A 208 5.78 -19.59 -3.74
CA SER A 208 4.89 -20.74 -3.67
C SER A 208 3.42 -20.32 -3.81
N ALA A 209 2.53 -21.32 -3.91
CA ALA A 209 1.09 -21.07 -3.92
C ALA A 209 0.57 -20.50 -2.58
N THR A 210 1.27 -20.78 -1.47
CA THR A 210 0.97 -20.20 -0.16
C THR A 210 1.31 -18.72 -0.14
N ASP A 211 2.49 -18.35 -0.65
CA ASP A 211 2.89 -16.94 -0.78
C ASP A 211 1.91 -16.16 -1.68
N ASP A 212 1.47 -16.79 -2.78
CA ASP A 212 0.45 -16.23 -3.67
C ASP A 212 -0.92 -16.04 -3.01
N GLN A 213 -1.22 -16.79 -1.95
CA GLN A 213 -2.45 -16.64 -1.19
C GLN A 213 -2.30 -15.55 -0.13
N ASP A 214 -1.16 -15.50 0.55
CA ASP A 214 -0.87 -14.54 1.62
C ASP A 214 -0.71 -13.11 1.09
N ASP A 215 -0.23 -12.95 -0.15
CA ASP A 215 -0.07 -11.65 -0.80
C ASP A 215 -1.38 -11.08 -1.39
N ARG A 216 -2.49 -11.84 -1.37
CA ARG A 216 -3.73 -11.41 -2.01
C ARG A 216 -4.32 -10.19 -1.32
N GLY A 217 -4.55 -9.14 -2.09
CA GLY A 217 -5.13 -7.89 -1.59
C GLY A 217 -4.11 -7.00 -0.88
N GLU A 218 -2.85 -7.42 -0.74
CA GLU A 218 -1.82 -6.60 -0.10
C GLU A 218 -1.19 -5.59 -1.07
N VAL A 219 -0.58 -4.55 -0.50
CA VAL A 219 0.23 -3.58 -1.21
C VAL A 219 1.58 -3.47 -0.50
N LYS A 220 2.55 -4.23 -1.00
CA LYS A 220 3.91 -4.37 -0.45
C LYS A 220 4.83 -4.96 -1.51
N PHE A 221 6.13 -4.85 -1.33
CA PHE A 221 7.06 -5.78 -1.96
C PHE A 221 7.07 -7.08 -1.16
N ALA A 222 6.90 -8.20 -1.85
CA ALA A 222 7.21 -9.52 -1.30
C ALA A 222 8.62 -9.91 -1.77
N CYS A 223 9.45 -10.41 -0.87
CA CYS A 223 10.83 -10.78 -1.15
C CYS A 223 11.15 -12.15 -0.54
N VAL A 224 11.78 -13.02 -1.31
CA VAL A 224 12.27 -14.31 -0.84
C VAL A 224 13.77 -14.36 -1.06
N VAL A 225 14.51 -14.79 -0.04
CA VAL A 225 15.95 -15.08 -0.14
C VAL A 225 16.18 -16.58 0.06
N GLY A 226 17.00 -17.20 -0.78
CA GLY A 226 17.26 -18.63 -0.73
C GLY A 226 18.72 -18.97 -1.05
N ASN A 227 19.05 -20.25 -1.15
CA ASN A 227 20.42 -20.76 -1.30
C ASN A 227 21.36 -20.21 -0.22
N LEU A 228 20.90 -20.20 1.02
CA LEU A 228 21.70 -19.81 2.18
C LEU A 228 22.52 -21.01 2.69
N GLY A 229 23.75 -20.73 3.16
CA GLY A 229 24.61 -21.71 3.82
C GLY A 229 25.53 -22.52 2.91
N GLU A 230 25.50 -22.32 1.59
CA GLU A 230 26.49 -22.89 0.66
C GLU A 230 27.71 -21.96 0.56
N GLU A 231 28.87 -22.45 0.99
CA GLU A 231 30.13 -21.70 0.95
C GLU A 231 30.48 -21.28 -0.50
N GLY A 232 30.91 -20.04 -0.66
CA GLY A 232 31.33 -19.50 -1.96
C GLY A 232 30.19 -19.26 -2.96
N SER A 233 28.93 -19.37 -2.54
CA SER A 233 27.76 -19.11 -3.36
C SER A 233 27.02 -17.84 -2.92
N LEU A 234 26.55 -17.05 -3.89
CA LEU A 234 25.65 -15.93 -3.61
C LEU A 234 24.24 -16.44 -3.30
N PRO A 235 23.54 -15.84 -2.32
CA PRO A 235 22.14 -16.14 -2.10
C PRO A 235 21.31 -15.83 -3.35
N SER A 236 20.27 -16.63 -3.58
CA SER A 236 19.26 -16.33 -4.59
C SER A 236 18.22 -15.36 -4.04
N ILE A 237 17.61 -14.55 -4.91
CA ILE A 237 16.57 -13.59 -4.52
C ILE A 237 15.43 -13.57 -5.54
N ALA A 238 14.20 -13.56 -5.04
CA ALA A 238 12.99 -13.29 -5.82
C ALA A 238 12.26 -12.10 -5.19
N MET A 239 11.76 -11.18 -6.02
CA MET A 239 10.98 -10.04 -5.56
C MET A 239 9.82 -9.73 -6.50
N ARG A 240 8.70 -9.32 -5.93
CA ARG A 240 7.55 -8.77 -6.66
C ARG A 240 6.94 -7.61 -5.89
N LEU A 241 6.32 -6.68 -6.60
CA LEU A 241 5.39 -5.72 -6.01
C LEU A 241 3.98 -6.34 -6.08
N CYS A 242 3.40 -6.56 -4.91
CA CYS A 242 2.00 -6.93 -4.74
C CYS A 242 1.16 -5.66 -4.77
N ALA A 243 0.12 -5.63 -5.60
CA ALA A 243 -0.74 -4.48 -5.81
C ALA A 243 -2.21 -4.95 -5.92
N LEU A 244 -2.84 -5.20 -4.78
CA LEU A 244 -4.25 -5.60 -4.67
C LEU A 244 -4.59 -6.85 -5.51
N GLY A 245 -3.73 -7.86 -5.45
CA GLY A 245 -3.86 -9.11 -6.21
C GLY A 245 -3.13 -9.12 -7.56
N LEU A 246 -2.56 -8.00 -8.01
CA LEU A 246 -1.58 -8.01 -9.09
C LEU A 246 -0.19 -8.32 -8.53
N ASN A 247 0.50 -9.25 -9.18
CA ASN A 247 1.89 -9.60 -8.88
C ASN A 247 2.79 -9.04 -10.00
N ILE A 248 3.53 -7.98 -9.71
CA ILE A 248 4.43 -7.31 -10.67
C ILE A 248 5.87 -7.76 -10.39
N PRO A 249 6.49 -8.60 -11.24
CA PRO A 249 7.84 -9.10 -11.00
C PRO A 249 8.88 -7.98 -10.98
N ILE A 250 9.76 -7.98 -9.98
CA ILE A 250 10.88 -7.06 -9.88
C ILE A 250 12.16 -7.84 -10.17
N LYS A 251 12.86 -7.44 -11.24
CA LYS A 251 14.13 -8.07 -11.61
C LYS A 251 15.25 -7.49 -10.74
N LEU A 252 15.80 -8.34 -9.88
CA LEU A 252 17.00 -8.05 -9.10
C LEU A 252 18.11 -9.03 -9.51
N SER A 253 19.34 -8.52 -9.58
CA SER A 253 20.53 -9.34 -9.73
C SER A 253 21.04 -9.71 -8.34
N PRO A 254 21.21 -11.01 -8.00
CA PRO A 254 21.84 -11.41 -6.74
C PRO A 254 23.17 -10.70 -6.48
N ALA A 255 24.00 -10.54 -7.50
CA ALA A 255 25.27 -9.84 -7.40
C ALA A 255 25.11 -8.35 -7.05
N ASP A 256 23.99 -7.72 -7.42
CA ASP A 256 23.74 -6.32 -7.04
C ASP A 256 23.25 -6.18 -5.59
N VAL A 257 22.50 -7.16 -5.09
CA VAL A 257 21.98 -7.17 -3.72
C VAL A 257 23.07 -7.57 -2.73
N PHE A 258 23.85 -8.59 -3.07
CA PHE A 258 24.79 -9.26 -2.19
C PHE A 258 26.25 -8.93 -2.52
N LYS A 259 26.53 -7.68 -2.94
CA LYS A 259 27.86 -7.22 -3.40
C LYS A 259 29.02 -7.53 -2.44
N THR A 260 28.75 -7.50 -1.14
CA THR A 260 29.75 -7.70 -0.08
C THR A 260 29.65 -9.08 0.58
N TRP A 261 28.84 -9.98 0.04
CA TRP A 261 28.53 -11.26 0.67
C TRP A 261 29.74 -12.17 0.83
N GLU A 262 30.46 -12.43 -0.26
CA GLU A 262 31.63 -13.32 -0.27
C GLU A 262 32.74 -12.83 0.68
N ALA A 263 32.97 -11.52 0.76
CA ALA A 263 33.98 -10.95 1.65
C ALA A 263 33.69 -11.16 3.15
N ASN A 264 32.42 -11.39 3.51
CA ASN A 264 31.97 -11.42 4.90
C ASN A 264 31.59 -12.83 5.40
N HIS A 265 31.38 -13.80 4.50
CA HIS A 265 30.83 -15.12 4.85
C HIS A 265 31.58 -16.30 4.21
N VAL A 266 32.77 -16.05 3.64
CA VAL A 266 33.72 -17.09 3.22
C VAL A 266 34.84 -17.12 4.26
N ALA A 267 34.71 -17.98 5.27
CA ALA A 267 35.78 -18.31 6.21
C ALA A 267 35.72 -19.80 6.57
#